data_AF-A0A098LL68-F1
#
_entry.id   AF-A0A098LL68-F1
#
_cell.length_a   1.000
_cell.length_b   1.000
_cell.length_c   1.000
_cell.angle_alpha   90.00
_cell.angle_beta   90.00
_cell.angle_gamma   90.00
#
_symmetry.space_group_name_H-M   'P 1'
#
loop_
_entity.id
_entity.type
_entity.pdbx_description
1 polymer ?
#
loop_
_entity_poly.entity_id
_entity_poly.type
_entity_poly.pdbx_seq_one_letter_code
_entity_poly.pdbx_strand_id
1 'polypeptide(L)'
;MIWNNRKPFGHNMIENAKVVDVFGTEHPFEKDGEMGFEVSWIYGGKLITKRVVDRQKHGLIPSITPKKDSVILVFGALEDLTSPYNACICNADGSLRINLIPPQLVSDKYKEYEKEVGRKEAEKDIRFLWPFYLEKDDKEILVMGVRFNYDWYEIRELDPNTGKFGKCYGATKQ
;
A
#
# COMPACT_ATOMS: atom_id res chain seq x y z
N MET A 1 -5.58 -15.02 49.87
CA MET A 1 -6.07 -13.84 49.12
C MET A 1 -5.74 -14.08 47.66
N ILE A 2 -6.78 -14.31 46.86
CA ILE A 2 -6.68 -14.69 45.44
C ILE A 2 -6.30 -13.44 44.64
N TRP A 3 -5.20 -13.49 43.89
CA TRP A 3 -4.96 -12.53 42.81
C TRP A 3 -4.99 -13.27 41.48
N ASN A 4 -5.92 -12.80 40.66
CA ASN A 4 -6.44 -13.43 39.45
C ASN A 4 -5.40 -13.52 38.33
N ASN A 5 -5.40 -14.69 37.70
CA ASN A 5 -4.99 -14.92 36.32
C ASN A 5 -5.61 -13.87 35.39
N ARG A 6 -4.83 -12.88 34.94
CA ARG A 6 -5.06 -12.30 33.61
C ARG A 6 -4.16 -13.03 32.64
N LYS A 7 -4.78 -13.92 31.84
CA LYS A 7 -4.18 -14.44 30.61
C LYS A 7 -3.62 -13.26 29.83
N PRO A 8 -2.39 -13.32 29.27
CA PRO A 8 -2.01 -12.36 28.25
C PRO A 8 -3.00 -12.56 27.11
N PHE A 9 -3.77 -11.53 26.79
CA PHE A 9 -4.54 -11.53 25.57
C PHE A 9 -3.54 -11.68 24.44
N GLY A 10 -3.54 -12.87 23.82
CA GLY A 10 -2.77 -13.18 22.62
C GLY A 10 -3.32 -12.37 21.46
N HIS A 11 -2.90 -11.11 21.38
CA HIS A 11 -3.01 -10.33 20.16
C HIS A 11 -1.65 -10.36 19.51
N ASN A 12 -1.55 -11.11 18.41
CA ASN A 12 -0.41 -11.08 17.50
C ASN A 12 -0.34 -9.67 16.89
N MET A 13 0.26 -8.72 17.60
CA MET A 13 0.47 -7.37 17.07
C MET A 13 1.65 -7.39 16.08
N ILE A 14 1.54 -6.60 15.01
CA ILE A 14 2.66 -6.35 14.10
C ILE A 14 3.63 -5.42 14.84
N GLU A 15 4.83 -5.90 15.10
CA GLU A 15 5.92 -5.10 15.63
C GLU A 15 6.88 -4.74 14.49
N ASN A 16 7.31 -3.47 14.43
CA ASN A 16 8.39 -3.00 13.55
C ASN A 16 8.17 -3.20 12.03
N ALA A 17 6.97 -2.89 11.52
CA ALA A 17 6.73 -2.87 10.07
C ALA A 17 7.46 -1.68 9.42
N LYS A 18 8.42 -1.97 8.56
CA LYS A 18 9.18 -0.93 7.84
C LYS A 18 9.55 -1.38 6.43
N VAL A 19 9.80 -0.39 5.56
CA VAL A 19 10.38 -0.53 4.21
C VAL A 19 11.86 -0.92 4.27
N VAL A 20 12.44 -0.66 5.44
CA VAL A 20 13.73 -1.13 5.91
C VAL A 20 13.53 -2.42 6.72
N ASP A 21 14.56 -3.24 6.87
CA ASP A 21 14.51 -4.36 7.79
C ASP A 21 14.19 -3.92 9.24
N VAL A 22 14.01 -4.88 10.14
CA VAL A 22 13.71 -4.62 11.56
C VAL A 22 14.77 -3.73 12.24
N PHE A 23 15.96 -3.58 11.63
CA PHE A 23 17.10 -2.82 12.11
C PHE A 23 17.27 -1.45 11.42
N GLY A 24 16.45 -1.12 10.43
CA GLY A 24 16.52 0.17 9.74
C GLY A 24 17.34 0.19 8.46
N THR A 25 17.72 -0.97 7.90
CA THR A 25 18.51 -1.07 6.66
C THR A 25 17.62 -1.31 5.44
N GLU A 26 17.77 -0.51 4.39
CA GLU A 26 17.17 -0.81 3.08
C GLU A 26 17.98 -1.93 2.41
N HIS A 27 17.30 -2.96 1.91
CA HIS A 27 17.93 -4.04 1.15
C HIS A 27 17.46 -3.96 -0.31
N PRO A 28 18.09 -3.12 -1.14
CA PRO A 28 17.80 -3.10 -2.56
C PRO A 28 18.34 -4.38 -3.21
N PHE A 29 17.64 -4.86 -4.23
CA PHE A 29 18.11 -5.93 -5.10
C PHE A 29 17.79 -5.60 -6.56
N GLU A 30 18.39 -6.35 -7.48
CA GLU A 30 18.08 -6.25 -8.91
C GLU A 30 17.57 -7.61 -9.40
N LYS A 31 16.50 -7.60 -10.20
CA LYS A 31 15.96 -8.77 -10.88
C LYS A 31 15.55 -8.41 -12.30
N ASP A 32 16.06 -9.15 -13.28
CA ASP A 32 15.73 -8.95 -14.70
C ASP A 32 15.91 -7.49 -15.19
N GLY A 33 16.88 -6.77 -14.61
CA GLY A 33 17.15 -5.35 -14.91
C GLY A 33 16.18 -4.36 -14.24
N GLU A 34 15.38 -4.82 -13.27
CA GLU A 34 14.48 -4.01 -12.45
C GLU A 34 14.99 -3.94 -11.01
N MET A 35 14.97 -2.74 -10.44
CA MET A 35 15.28 -2.52 -9.03
C MET A 35 14.15 -3.05 -8.16
N GLY A 36 14.48 -3.59 -7.00
CA GLY A 36 13.51 -4.01 -5.99
C GLY A 36 14.01 -3.73 -4.58
N PHE A 37 13.12 -3.92 -3.62
CA PHE A 37 13.37 -3.73 -2.20
C PHE A 37 12.81 -4.92 -1.41
N GLU A 38 13.52 -5.36 -0.39
CA GLU A 38 12.97 -6.28 0.60
C GLU A 38 12.23 -5.51 1.68
N VAL A 39 10.96 -5.87 1.89
CA VAL A 39 10.10 -5.33 2.94
C VAL A 39 9.91 -6.41 4.00
N SER A 40 10.07 -6.04 5.28
CA SER A 40 10.02 -7.00 6.38
C SER A 40 9.25 -6.50 7.60
N TRP A 41 8.65 -7.43 8.35
CA TRP A 41 7.93 -7.14 9.59
C TRP A 41 7.87 -8.38 10.49
N ILE A 42 7.54 -8.20 11.78
CA ILE A 42 7.40 -9.31 12.73
C ILE A 42 5.92 -9.62 12.94
N TYR A 43 5.55 -10.91 12.86
CA TYR A 43 4.22 -11.42 13.19
C TYR A 43 4.31 -12.80 13.86
N GLY A 44 3.66 -12.96 15.02
CA GLY A 44 3.64 -14.23 15.75
C GLY A 44 5.04 -14.74 16.15
N GLY A 45 5.97 -13.82 16.44
CA GLY A 45 7.36 -14.14 16.78
C GLY A 45 8.23 -14.56 15.58
N LYS A 46 7.74 -14.42 14.34
CA LYS A 46 8.48 -14.74 13.11
C LYS A 46 8.74 -13.47 12.30
N LEU A 47 9.93 -13.38 11.72
CA LEU A 47 10.24 -12.39 10.69
C LEU A 47 9.57 -12.83 9.39
N ILE A 48 8.75 -11.95 8.83
CA ILE A 48 8.15 -12.11 7.51
C ILE A 48 8.88 -11.16 6.57
N THR A 49 9.32 -11.67 5.42
CA THR A 49 10.05 -10.90 4.41
C THR A 49 9.39 -11.10 3.05
N LYS A 50 9.27 -10.02 2.29
CA LYS A 50 8.77 -10.02 0.91
C LYS A 50 9.67 -9.20 0.02
N ARG A 51 9.79 -9.62 -1.23
CA ARG A 51 10.49 -8.89 -2.29
C ARG A 51 9.50 -8.14 -3.14
N VAL A 52 9.78 -6.85 -3.32
CA VAL A 52 8.96 -5.92 -4.09
C VAL A 52 9.81 -5.36 -5.20
N VAL A 53 9.38 -5.52 -6.45
CA VAL A 53 10.09 -5.04 -7.63
C VAL A 53 9.42 -3.78 -8.16
N ASP A 54 10.23 -2.79 -8.51
CA ASP A 54 9.84 -1.59 -9.24
C ASP A 54 9.74 -1.89 -10.75
N ARG A 55 8.62 -2.51 -11.14
CA ARG A 55 8.27 -2.72 -12.56
C ARG A 55 8.04 -1.43 -13.35
N GLN A 56 8.01 -0.29 -12.67
CA GLN A 56 7.75 1.00 -13.29
C GLN A 56 9.01 1.83 -13.49
N LYS A 57 10.18 1.40 -13.00
CA LYS A 57 11.49 2.05 -13.23
C LYS A 57 11.49 3.55 -12.88
N HIS A 58 10.73 3.93 -11.85
CA HIS A 58 10.50 5.34 -11.49
C HIS A 58 10.86 5.65 -10.04
N GLY A 59 11.63 4.79 -9.37
CA GLY A 59 12.09 5.05 -8.00
C GLY A 59 10.98 4.74 -7.01
N LEU A 60 10.53 3.49 -7.01
CA LEU A 60 9.56 2.98 -6.04
C LEU A 60 10.07 3.19 -4.61
N ILE A 61 9.21 3.77 -3.77
CA ILE A 61 9.34 3.68 -2.32
C ILE A 61 8.21 2.76 -1.88
N PRO A 62 8.48 1.46 -1.62
CA PRO A 62 7.48 0.61 -1.00
C PRO A 62 7.01 1.29 0.29
N SER A 63 5.76 1.12 0.67
CA SER A 63 5.28 1.60 1.98
C SER A 63 4.49 0.48 2.62
N ILE A 64 4.68 0.31 3.93
CA ILE A 64 3.91 -0.61 4.77
C ILE A 64 3.04 0.23 5.69
N THR A 65 1.74 -0.05 5.71
CA THR A 65 0.82 0.60 6.67
C THR A 65 0.07 -0.48 7.43
N PRO A 66 0.63 -0.92 8.57
CA PRO A 66 0.04 -2.01 9.35
C PRO A 66 -1.22 -1.52 10.08
N LYS A 67 -2.22 -2.40 10.22
CA LYS A 67 -3.36 -2.17 11.10
C LYS A 67 -3.65 -3.38 11.97
N LYS A 68 -3.73 -3.11 13.30
CA LYS A 68 -4.15 -3.98 14.42
C LYS A 68 -4.10 -5.47 14.06
N ASP A 69 -5.14 -5.84 13.33
CA ASP A 69 -5.51 -7.05 12.62
C ASP A 69 -4.44 -7.88 11.95
N SER A 70 -3.97 -7.34 10.82
CA SER A 70 -3.35 -8.14 9.75
C SER A 70 -3.25 -7.45 8.38
N VAL A 71 -3.50 -6.15 8.23
CA VAL A 71 -3.46 -5.54 6.89
C VAL A 71 -2.12 -4.85 6.67
N ILE A 72 -1.38 -5.34 5.69
CA ILE A 72 -0.13 -4.74 5.20
C ILE A 72 -0.34 -4.35 3.76
N LEU A 73 -0.40 -3.05 3.50
CA LEU A 73 -0.36 -2.52 2.14
C LEU A 73 1.08 -2.52 1.66
N VAL A 74 1.30 -2.89 0.40
CA VAL A 74 2.60 -2.84 -0.26
C VAL A 74 2.41 -2.17 -1.61
N PHE A 75 3.27 -1.19 -1.92
CA PHE A 75 3.34 -0.50 -3.22
C PHE A 75 4.56 -1.04 -3.95
N GLY A 76 4.36 -1.45 -5.20
CA GLY A 76 5.28 -2.22 -6.02
C GLY A 76 4.72 -3.60 -6.34
N ALA A 77 5.29 -4.25 -7.36
CA ALA A 77 4.90 -5.61 -7.71
C ALA A 77 5.62 -6.56 -6.77
N LEU A 78 4.88 -7.34 -5.98
CA LEU A 78 5.48 -8.50 -5.31
C LEU A 78 6.15 -9.38 -6.37
N GLU A 79 7.37 -9.85 -6.08
CA GLU A 79 8.22 -10.57 -7.05
C GLU A 79 7.49 -11.71 -7.77
N ASP A 80 6.64 -12.44 -7.04
CA ASP A 80 5.88 -13.60 -7.51
C ASP A 80 4.47 -13.26 -8.03
N LEU A 81 4.14 -11.97 -8.12
CA LEU A 81 2.80 -11.50 -8.47
C LEU A 81 2.76 -11.00 -9.92
N THR A 82 2.00 -11.69 -10.76
CA THR A 82 1.61 -11.21 -12.09
C THR A 82 0.35 -10.35 -12.01
N SER A 83 0.44 -9.21 -11.33
CA SER A 83 -0.58 -8.15 -11.42
C SER A 83 -0.09 -7.06 -12.39
N PRO A 84 -0.95 -6.52 -13.27
CA PRO A 84 -0.62 -5.34 -14.07
C PRO A 84 -0.53 -4.06 -13.22
N TYR A 85 -0.92 -4.12 -11.95
CA TYR A 85 -0.96 -2.98 -11.04
C TYR A 85 -0.09 -3.21 -9.81
N ASN A 86 0.65 -2.16 -9.44
CA ASN A 86 1.74 -2.19 -8.47
C ASN A 86 1.29 -1.85 -7.04
N ALA A 87 0.20 -2.46 -6.57
CA ALA A 87 -0.12 -2.44 -5.14
C ALA A 87 -0.97 -3.64 -4.73
N CYS A 88 -0.76 -4.11 -3.51
CA CYS A 88 -1.51 -5.22 -2.94
C CYS A 88 -1.73 -5.04 -1.43
N ILE A 89 -2.69 -5.79 -0.92
CA ILE A 89 -2.96 -5.98 0.49
C ILE A 89 -2.53 -7.39 0.85
N CYS A 90 -1.69 -7.51 1.88
CA CYS A 90 -1.27 -8.78 2.47
C CYS A 90 -1.91 -8.96 3.86
N ASN A 91 -2.08 -10.23 4.24
CA ASN A 91 -2.25 -10.63 5.63
C ASN A 91 -0.94 -10.41 6.41
N ALA A 92 -0.99 -10.36 7.74
CA ALA A 92 0.21 -10.21 8.56
C ALA A 92 1.18 -11.41 8.51
N ASP A 93 0.74 -12.58 8.08
CA ASP A 93 1.64 -13.71 7.79
C ASP A 93 2.35 -13.58 6.43
N GLY A 94 2.06 -12.52 5.67
CA GLY A 94 2.60 -12.26 4.33
C GLY A 94 1.89 -13.00 3.21
N SER A 95 0.82 -13.75 3.48
CA SER A 95 -0.03 -14.25 2.40
C SER A 95 -0.74 -13.10 1.70
N LEU A 96 -0.81 -13.16 0.37
CA LEU A 96 -1.54 -12.18 -0.42
C LEU A 96 -3.03 -12.25 -0.07
N ARG A 97 -3.63 -11.10 0.25
CA ARG A 97 -5.08 -10.98 0.41
C ARG A 97 -5.73 -10.51 -0.88
N ILE A 98 -5.33 -9.33 -1.39
CA ILE A 98 -5.98 -8.67 -2.54
C ILE A 98 -4.94 -7.96 -3.40
N ASN A 99 -5.11 -8.04 -4.73
CA ASN A 99 -4.44 -7.16 -5.69
C ASN A 99 -5.30 -5.92 -5.91
N LEU A 100 -4.70 -4.74 -5.75
CA LEU A 100 -5.43 -3.49 -5.94
C LEU A 100 -5.55 -3.16 -7.42
N ILE A 101 -6.78 -2.85 -7.83
CA ILE A 101 -7.10 -2.35 -9.17
C ILE A 101 -7.35 -0.86 -9.04
N PRO A 102 -6.73 -0.01 -9.90
CA PRO A 102 -6.92 1.41 -9.81
C PRO A 102 -8.40 1.80 -9.95
N PRO A 103 -8.89 2.77 -9.17
CA PRO A 103 -10.24 3.28 -9.35
C PRO A 103 -10.34 4.06 -10.66
N GLN A 104 -11.57 4.22 -11.13
CA GLN A 104 -11.86 5.32 -12.04
C GLN A 104 -11.66 6.64 -11.29
N LEU A 105 -10.78 7.48 -11.83
CA LEU A 105 -10.51 8.83 -11.34
C LEU A 105 -11.62 9.77 -11.81
N VAL A 106 -12.04 10.67 -10.93
CA VAL A 106 -13.28 11.45 -11.10
C VAL A 106 -13.10 12.96 -10.89
N SER A 107 -11.93 13.37 -10.42
CA SER A 107 -11.57 14.77 -10.19
C SER A 107 -11.54 15.54 -11.51
N ASP A 108 -11.88 16.83 -11.44
CA ASP A 108 -11.82 17.69 -12.61
C ASP A 108 -10.40 17.83 -13.14
N LYS A 109 -9.38 17.75 -12.26
CA LYS A 109 -7.97 17.71 -12.66
C LYS A 109 -7.61 16.47 -13.48
N TYR A 110 -8.13 15.30 -13.11
CA TYR A 110 -7.95 14.11 -13.93
C TYR A 110 -8.69 14.24 -15.27
N LYS A 111 -9.90 14.80 -15.30
CA LYS A 111 -10.64 15.02 -16.56
C LYS A 111 -9.92 16.00 -17.50
N GLU A 112 -9.31 17.05 -16.95
CA GLU A 112 -8.46 17.98 -17.70
C GLU A 112 -7.26 17.23 -18.30
N TYR A 113 -6.56 16.44 -17.48
CA TYR A 113 -5.42 15.64 -17.92
C TYR A 113 -5.81 14.63 -19.00
N GLU A 114 -6.91 13.90 -18.81
CA GLU A 114 -7.41 12.90 -19.76
C GLU A 114 -7.72 13.52 -21.13
N LYS A 115 -8.22 14.76 -21.16
CA LYS A 115 -8.45 15.49 -22.42
C LYS A 115 -7.15 15.90 -23.10
N GLU A 116 -6.11 16.20 -22.34
CA GLU A 116 -4.81 16.64 -22.85
C GLU A 116 -4.04 15.49 -23.51
N VAL A 117 -3.90 14.36 -22.81
CA VAL A 117 -3.07 13.23 -23.27
C VAL A 117 -3.88 12.11 -23.92
N GLY A 118 -5.20 12.13 -23.79
CA GLY A 118 -6.09 11.06 -24.20
C GLY A 118 -6.19 9.94 -23.17
N ARG A 119 -7.35 9.29 -23.11
CA ARG A 119 -7.69 8.29 -22.10
C ARG A 119 -6.67 7.14 -21.95
N LYS A 120 -6.19 6.60 -23.07
CA LYS A 120 -5.24 5.47 -23.03
C LYS A 120 -3.91 5.83 -22.39
N GLU A 121 -3.41 7.04 -22.61
CA GLU A 121 -2.15 7.49 -21.99
C GLU A 121 -2.40 7.88 -20.53
N ALA A 122 -3.51 8.55 -20.22
CA ALA A 122 -3.88 8.90 -18.86
C ALA A 122 -4.00 7.66 -17.94
N GLU A 123 -4.63 6.58 -18.43
CA GLU A 123 -4.76 5.32 -17.68
C GLU A 123 -3.40 4.65 -17.40
N LYS A 124 -2.41 4.81 -18.30
CA LYS A 124 -1.04 4.28 -18.09
C LYS A 124 -0.26 5.02 -17.03
N ASP A 125 -0.67 6.23 -16.65
CA ASP A 125 0.01 7.04 -15.63
C ASP A 125 -0.55 6.87 -14.23
N ILE A 126 -1.57 6.04 -14.08
CA ILE A 126 -2.19 5.82 -12.77
C ILE A 126 -1.24 5.06 -11.85
N ARG A 127 -0.95 5.63 -10.69
CA ARG A 127 -0.04 5.03 -9.69
C ARG A 127 -0.62 5.16 -8.30
N PHE A 128 -0.43 4.14 -7.48
CA PHE A 128 -0.80 4.20 -6.08
C PHE A 128 0.30 4.90 -5.28
N LEU A 129 -0.09 5.81 -4.39
CA LEU A 129 0.75 6.56 -3.48
C LEU A 129 0.30 6.31 -2.04
N TRP A 130 1.24 6.60 -1.13
CA TRP A 130 1.17 6.52 0.33
C TRP A 130 -0.24 6.26 0.90
N PRO A 131 -0.51 5.08 1.47
CA PRO A 131 -1.73 4.86 2.19
C PRO A 131 -1.55 5.40 3.60
N PHE A 132 -2.62 5.89 4.19
CA PHE A 132 -2.61 6.30 5.58
C PHE A 132 -3.98 6.14 6.19
N TYR A 133 -4.00 5.87 7.48
CA TYR A 133 -5.21 5.88 8.26
C TYR A 133 -5.51 7.31 8.70
N LEU A 134 -6.69 7.81 8.33
CA LEU A 134 -7.21 9.12 8.72
C LEU A 134 -8.32 8.91 9.75
N GLU A 135 -8.25 9.62 10.87
CA GLU A 135 -9.36 9.67 11.83
C GLU A 135 -10.36 10.75 11.40
N LYS A 136 -11.62 10.36 11.25
CA LYS A 136 -12.71 11.23 10.83
C LYS A 136 -14.03 10.77 11.46
N ASP A 137 -14.74 11.69 12.11
CA ASP A 137 -16.05 11.43 12.72
C ASP A 137 -16.02 10.20 13.66
N ASP A 138 -15.02 10.13 14.53
CA ASP A 138 -14.73 9.00 15.44
C ASP A 138 -14.55 7.64 14.74
N LYS A 139 -14.29 7.65 13.44
CA LYS A 139 -13.99 6.47 12.63
C LYS A 139 -12.63 6.62 11.98
N GLU A 140 -11.88 5.55 12.00
CA GLU A 140 -10.65 5.49 11.24
C GLU A 140 -10.95 4.93 9.84
N ILE A 141 -10.54 5.68 8.82
CA ILE A 141 -10.69 5.30 7.42
C ILE A 141 -9.31 5.14 6.80
N LEU A 142 -9.14 4.12 5.97
CA LEU A 142 -7.94 3.99 5.16
C LEU A 142 -8.12 4.83 3.89
N VAL A 143 -7.16 5.71 3.63
CA VAL A 143 -7.10 6.48 2.40
C VAL A 143 -5.80 6.20 1.68
N MET A 144 -5.81 6.40 0.37
CA MET A 144 -4.68 6.16 -0.52
C MET A 144 -4.63 7.27 -1.57
N GLY A 145 -3.42 7.75 -1.85
CA GLY A 145 -3.20 8.63 -3.00
C GLY A 145 -3.25 7.80 -4.28
N VAL A 146 -3.93 8.29 -5.31
CA VAL A 146 -3.93 7.69 -6.65
C VAL A 146 -3.47 8.76 -7.62
N ARG A 147 -2.18 8.73 -7.93
CA ARG A 147 -1.50 9.62 -8.88
C ARG A 147 -2.00 9.35 -10.28
N PHE A 148 -2.09 10.39 -11.09
CA PHE A 148 -2.41 10.27 -12.51
C PHE A 148 -1.51 11.12 -13.42
N ASN A 149 -0.61 11.92 -12.88
CA ASN A 149 0.55 12.49 -13.57
C ASN A 149 1.63 12.82 -12.53
N TYR A 150 2.75 13.44 -12.92
CA TYR A 150 3.83 13.75 -11.97
C TYR A 150 3.44 14.69 -10.83
N ASP A 151 2.45 15.55 -11.05
CA ASP A 151 2.12 16.63 -10.13
C ASP A 151 0.88 16.33 -9.28
N TRP A 152 -0.04 15.48 -9.72
CA TRP A 152 -1.38 15.36 -9.17
C TRP A 152 -1.77 13.94 -8.79
N TYR A 153 -2.51 13.85 -7.68
CA TYR A 153 -3.13 12.62 -7.22
C TYR A 153 -4.50 12.87 -6.59
N GLU A 154 -5.39 11.88 -6.68
CA GLU A 154 -6.64 11.85 -5.90
C GLU A 154 -6.42 11.19 -4.55
N ILE A 155 -7.01 11.74 -3.50
CA ILE A 155 -7.10 11.04 -2.21
C ILE A 155 -8.40 10.22 -2.22
N ARG A 156 -8.27 8.89 -2.17
CA ARG A 156 -9.38 7.95 -2.25
C ARG A 156 -9.50 7.13 -0.98
N GLU A 157 -10.72 6.97 -0.49
CA GLU A 157 -11.03 5.96 0.52
C GLU A 157 -10.77 4.57 -0.06
N LEU A 158 -10.17 3.68 0.72
CA LEU A 158 -9.92 2.30 0.37
C LEU A 158 -10.49 1.39 1.45
N ASP A 159 -11.33 0.44 1.04
CA ASP A 159 -11.73 -0.64 1.93
C ASP A 159 -10.64 -1.74 1.94
N PRO A 160 -9.92 -1.94 3.06
CA PRO A 160 -8.83 -2.91 3.11
C PRO A 160 -9.28 -4.38 3.04
N ASN A 161 -10.58 -4.66 3.21
CA ASN A 161 -11.12 -6.01 3.17
C ASN A 161 -11.61 -6.40 1.77
N THR A 162 -11.95 -5.42 0.93
CA THR A 162 -12.46 -5.67 -0.43
C THR A 162 -11.54 -5.14 -1.53
N GLY A 163 -10.58 -4.26 -1.19
CA GLY A 163 -9.72 -3.57 -2.14
C GLY A 163 -10.47 -2.54 -2.99
N LYS A 164 -11.75 -2.26 -2.66
CA LYS A 164 -12.57 -1.31 -3.41
C LYS A 164 -12.29 0.10 -2.94
N PHE A 165 -12.15 0.98 -3.92
CA PHE A 165 -12.01 2.40 -3.69
C PHE A 165 -13.40 3.05 -3.59
N GLY A 166 -13.59 3.82 -2.52
CA GLY A 166 -14.81 4.56 -2.24
C GLY A 166 -14.69 6.03 -2.62
N LYS A 167 -15.05 6.88 -1.66
CA LYS A 167 -15.14 8.33 -1.81
C LYS A 167 -13.82 8.94 -2.30
N CYS A 168 -13.93 9.91 -3.21
CA CYS A 168 -12.85 10.82 -3.56
C CYS A 168 -12.92 12.06 -2.67
N TYR A 169 -11.83 12.39 -1.99
CA TYR A 169 -11.72 13.59 -1.14
C TYR A 169 -11.19 14.81 -1.89
N GLY A 170 -10.79 14.63 -3.15
CA GLY A 170 -10.27 15.68 -4.02
C GLY A 170 -8.97 15.27 -4.70
N ALA A 171 -8.53 16.11 -5.64
CA ALA A 171 -7.19 16.05 -6.21
C ALA A 171 -6.31 17.11 -5.58
N THR A 172 -5.07 16.75 -5.28
CA THR A 172 -4.06 17.67 -4.72
C THR A 172 -2.73 17.48 -5.42
N LYS A 173 -1.87 18.48 -5.31
CA LYS A 173 -0.50 18.41 -5.81
C LYS A 173 0.41 17.64 -4.86
N GLN A 174 1.40 16.95 -5.43
CA GLN A 174 2.49 16.27 -4.73
C GLN A 174 3.49 17.25 -4.11
#